data_AF-A0A5J4SW81-F1
#
_entry.id   AF-A0A5J4SW81-F1
#
_cell.length_a   1.000
_cell.length_b   1.000
_cell.length_c   1.000
_cell.angle_alpha   90.00
_cell.angle_beta   90.00
_cell.angle_gamma   90.00
#
_symmetry.space_group_name_H-M   'P 1'
#
loop_
_entity.id
_entity.type
_entity.pdbx_description
1 polymer ?
#
loop_
_entity_poly.entity_id
_entity_poly.type
_entity_poly.pdbx_seq_one_letter_code
_entity_poly.pdbx_strand_id
1 'polypeptide(L)'
;AANTSQRDRVAYVQAGFEAGLNGRIVYPHTLAEAFGEYGNPTAGTNITLYTQNNIPYNVIAIGNGEVTLPGLSAIRTSSHEEHGGKHWTSSNSPCAISFLPNISSVRVVANVFMNEWDSVGTSHWDSWIPRVPKLHQVEKAEVSVTIPPDWTFGNIIWGGWHSTSGHTLLFTAMNGFSGEVPLIPISKTT
;
A
#
# COMPACT_ATOMS: atom_id res chain seq x y z
N ALA A 1 24.79 -6.19 -27.72
CA ALA A 1 23.75 -5.51 -26.92
C ALA A 1 23.08 -4.33 -27.64
N ALA A 2 23.75 -3.60 -28.54
CA ALA A 2 23.18 -2.40 -29.19
C ALA A 2 22.03 -2.67 -30.20
N ASN A 3 22.00 -3.85 -30.83
CA ASN A 3 21.00 -4.15 -31.87
C ASN A 3 19.64 -4.61 -31.32
N THR A 4 19.57 -5.01 -30.05
CA THR A 4 18.30 -5.39 -29.40
C THR A 4 17.53 -4.13 -29.00
N SER A 5 18.19 -3.15 -28.38
CA SER A 5 17.55 -1.89 -27.97
C SER A 5 17.04 -1.04 -29.14
N GLN A 6 17.67 -1.12 -30.32
CA GLN A 6 17.18 -0.44 -31.53
C GLN A 6 15.92 -1.09 -32.13
N ARG A 7 15.80 -2.43 -32.11
CA ARG A 7 14.58 -3.11 -32.57
C ARG A 7 13.41 -2.83 -31.64
N ASP A 8 13.68 -2.79 -30.35
CA ASP A 8 12.67 -2.48 -29.34
C ASP A 8 12.15 -1.05 -29.53
N ARG A 9 13.04 -0.07 -29.74
CA ARG A 9 12.65 1.34 -30.04
C ARG A 9 11.72 1.49 -31.24
N VAL A 10 11.94 0.74 -32.32
CA VAL A 10 11.08 0.82 -33.52
C VAL A 10 9.70 0.24 -33.25
N ALA A 11 9.61 -0.87 -32.51
CA ALA A 11 8.33 -1.45 -32.09
C ALA A 11 7.56 -0.50 -31.17
N TYR A 12 8.26 0.17 -30.25
CA TYR A 12 7.67 1.18 -29.39
C TYR A 12 7.16 2.38 -30.20
N VAL A 13 7.98 3.00 -31.06
CA VAL A 13 7.52 4.12 -31.89
C VAL A 13 6.28 3.77 -32.72
N GLN A 14 6.23 2.56 -33.27
CA GLN A 14 5.07 2.04 -34.00
C GLN A 14 3.83 1.91 -33.11
N ALA A 15 3.95 1.36 -31.90
CA ALA A 15 2.85 1.31 -30.93
C ALA A 15 2.37 2.73 -30.52
N GLY A 16 3.29 3.70 -30.47
CA GLY A 16 2.96 5.11 -30.23
C GLY A 16 2.14 5.72 -31.36
N PHE A 17 2.42 5.36 -32.62
CA PHE A 17 1.59 5.74 -33.75
C PHE A 17 0.21 5.06 -33.69
N GLU A 18 0.15 3.77 -33.37
CA GLU A 18 -1.10 3.01 -33.25
C GLU A 18 -2.01 3.53 -32.13
N ALA A 19 -1.43 4.06 -31.06
CA ALA A 19 -2.15 4.72 -29.97
C ALA A 19 -2.50 6.21 -30.24
N GLY A 20 -2.25 6.74 -31.44
CA GLY A 20 -2.58 8.12 -31.80
C GLY A 20 -1.66 9.18 -31.17
N LEU A 21 -0.48 8.78 -30.68
CA LEU A 21 0.49 9.66 -30.01
C LEU A 21 1.51 10.27 -30.99
N ASN A 22 1.26 10.22 -32.30
CA ASN A 22 2.17 10.70 -33.35
C ASN A 22 3.62 10.16 -33.20
N GLY A 23 3.75 8.88 -32.82
CA GLY A 23 5.06 8.24 -32.61
C GLY A 23 5.77 8.65 -31.31
N ARG A 24 5.13 9.47 -30.47
CA ARG A 24 5.66 9.93 -29.19
C ARG A 24 5.33 8.92 -28.09
N ILE A 25 6.04 7.79 -28.09
CA ILE A 25 6.13 6.97 -26.87
C ILE A 25 7.01 7.73 -25.89
N VAL A 26 6.42 8.15 -24.79
CA VAL A 26 7.17 8.79 -23.73
C VAL A 26 7.74 7.69 -22.84
N TYR A 27 8.95 7.27 -23.19
CA TYR A 27 9.73 6.22 -22.53
C TYR A 27 10.47 6.81 -21.32
N PRO A 28 10.70 6.07 -20.23
CA PRO A 28 10.37 4.66 -19.96
C PRO A 28 9.08 4.44 -19.13
N HIS A 29 8.41 3.29 -19.34
CA HIS A 29 7.17 2.91 -18.61
C HIS A 29 7.43 1.91 -17.49
N THR A 30 8.53 1.17 -17.58
CA THR A 30 8.96 0.18 -16.57
C THR A 30 10.35 0.52 -16.02
N LEU A 31 10.69 -0.09 -14.88
CA LEU A 31 12.04 0.07 -14.30
C LEU A 31 13.12 -0.56 -15.16
N ALA A 32 12.83 -1.70 -15.80
CA ALA A 32 13.79 -2.35 -16.70
C ALA A 32 14.14 -1.44 -17.89
N GLU A 33 13.14 -0.80 -18.46
CA GLU A 33 13.31 0.21 -19.52
C GLU A 33 14.08 1.43 -19.01
N ALA A 34 13.75 1.91 -17.80
CA ALA A 34 14.46 3.01 -17.17
C ALA A 34 15.93 2.69 -16.90
N PHE A 35 16.28 1.45 -16.55
CA PHE A 35 17.67 1.05 -16.41
C PHE A 35 18.42 0.99 -17.75
N GLY A 36 17.71 0.65 -18.83
CA GLY A 36 18.25 0.76 -20.18
C GLY A 36 18.55 2.21 -20.59
N GLU A 37 17.72 3.16 -20.16
CA GLU A 37 17.86 4.58 -20.53
C GLU A 37 18.84 5.34 -19.63
N TYR A 38 18.70 5.20 -18.32
CA TYR A 38 19.41 5.96 -17.31
C TYR A 38 20.63 5.20 -16.74
N GLY A 39 20.88 3.97 -17.18
CA GLY A 39 21.90 3.09 -16.61
C GLY A 39 21.46 2.48 -15.27
N ASN A 40 22.40 2.18 -14.37
CA ASN A 40 22.08 1.76 -13.01
C ASN A 40 22.03 3.00 -12.09
N PRO A 41 20.86 3.63 -11.88
CA PRO A 41 20.74 4.83 -11.06
C PRO A 41 21.13 4.54 -9.62
N THR A 42 21.89 5.45 -9.03
CA THR A 42 22.24 5.43 -7.61
C THR A 42 21.01 5.67 -6.73
N ALA A 43 21.01 5.13 -5.51
CA ALA A 43 19.96 5.44 -4.55
C ALA A 43 19.86 6.98 -4.34
N GLY A 44 18.63 7.50 -4.33
CA GLY A 44 18.31 8.93 -4.28
C GLY A 44 18.12 9.60 -5.65
N THR A 45 18.45 8.93 -6.77
CA THR A 45 18.24 9.50 -8.11
C THR A 45 16.75 9.57 -8.45
N ASN A 46 16.30 10.73 -8.94
CA ASN A 46 14.98 10.90 -9.52
C ASN A 46 14.92 10.29 -10.92
N ILE A 47 13.93 9.43 -11.15
CA ILE A 47 13.65 8.80 -12.43
C ILE A 47 12.26 9.24 -12.86
N THR A 48 12.13 9.75 -14.09
CA THR A 48 10.81 10.02 -14.67
C THR A 48 10.32 8.77 -15.38
N LEU A 49 9.17 8.28 -14.97
CA LEU A 49 8.44 7.19 -15.60
C LEU A 49 7.14 7.71 -16.20
N TYR A 50 6.54 6.91 -17.07
CA TYR A 50 5.26 7.23 -17.70
C TYR A 50 4.22 6.17 -17.39
N THR A 51 3.00 6.61 -17.06
CA THR A 51 1.86 5.70 -16.94
C THR A 51 1.53 5.12 -18.32
N GLN A 52 0.71 4.05 -18.38
CA GLN A 52 0.22 3.52 -19.67
C GLN A 52 -0.51 4.57 -20.51
N ASN A 53 -1.12 5.56 -19.85
CA ASN A 53 -1.78 6.70 -20.50
C ASN A 53 -0.82 7.87 -20.79
N ASN A 54 0.49 7.65 -20.70
CA ASN A 54 1.58 8.61 -20.95
C ASN A 54 1.60 9.84 -20.05
N ILE A 55 1.16 9.69 -18.80
CA ILE A 55 1.28 10.75 -17.80
C ILE A 55 2.65 10.62 -17.11
N PRO A 56 3.52 11.65 -17.14
CA PRO A 56 4.81 11.60 -16.45
C PRO A 56 4.64 11.60 -14.94
N TYR A 57 5.47 10.81 -14.25
CA TYR A 57 5.61 10.88 -12.81
C TYR A 57 7.05 10.57 -12.38
N ASN A 58 7.45 11.13 -11.24
CA ASN A 58 8.79 10.94 -10.71
C ASN A 58 8.78 9.87 -9.63
N VAL A 59 9.75 8.96 -9.69
CA VAL A 59 10.07 7.99 -8.65
C VAL A 59 11.50 8.21 -8.19
N ILE A 60 11.82 7.78 -6.98
CA ILE A 60 13.17 7.85 -6.41
C ILE A 60 13.75 6.44 -6.36
N ALA A 61 14.93 6.23 -6.92
CA ALA A 61 15.67 4.97 -6.77
C ALA A 61 16.05 4.76 -5.29
N ILE A 62 15.78 3.58 -4.75
CA ILE A 62 16.12 3.25 -3.34
C ILE A 62 17.22 2.20 -3.21
N GLY A 63 17.75 1.71 -4.34
CA GLY A 63 18.78 0.66 -4.42
C GLY A 63 18.22 -0.67 -4.92
N ASN A 64 19.10 -1.61 -5.29
CA ASN A 64 18.75 -2.97 -5.75
C ASN A 64 17.73 -3.05 -6.89
N GLY A 65 17.63 -2.01 -7.73
CA GLY A 65 16.67 -1.96 -8.82
C GLY A 65 15.23 -1.63 -8.39
N GLU A 66 15.03 -1.18 -7.15
CA GLU A 66 13.73 -0.75 -6.64
C GLU A 66 13.60 0.77 -6.65
N VAL A 67 12.34 1.23 -6.66
CA VAL A 67 11.99 2.64 -6.56
C VAL A 67 10.90 2.86 -5.53
N THR A 68 10.82 4.08 -5.02
CA THR A 68 9.70 4.56 -4.22
C THR A 68 8.99 5.72 -4.90
N LEU A 69 7.70 5.85 -4.65
CA LEU A 69 6.88 6.96 -5.11
C LEU A 69 6.89 8.04 -3.99
N PRO A 70 7.38 9.27 -4.25
CA PRO A 70 7.47 10.30 -3.21
C PRO A 70 6.12 10.61 -2.57
N GLY A 71 6.05 10.59 -1.24
CA GLY A 71 4.79 10.79 -0.50
C GLY A 71 4.00 9.51 -0.22
N LEU A 72 4.43 8.37 -0.76
CA LEU A 72 3.89 7.06 -0.41
C LEU A 72 4.30 6.67 1.01
N SER A 73 3.32 6.32 1.86
CA SER A 73 3.58 5.83 3.21
C SER A 73 2.46 4.90 3.69
N ALA A 74 2.78 4.02 4.64
CA ALA A 74 1.79 3.23 5.35
C ALA A 74 2.11 3.12 6.83
N ILE A 75 1.06 3.19 7.65
CA ILE A 75 1.15 3.12 9.11
C ILE A 75 0.13 2.10 9.60
N ARG A 76 0.58 1.18 10.44
CA ARG A 76 -0.28 0.28 11.20
C ARG A 76 -0.50 0.84 12.59
N THR A 77 -1.75 1.00 12.96
CA THR A 77 -2.19 1.33 14.32
C THR A 77 -2.68 0.06 14.98
N SER A 78 -2.05 -0.34 16.08
CA SER A 78 -2.53 -1.46 16.89
C SER A 78 -3.07 -0.91 18.20
N SER A 79 -4.26 -1.33 18.59
CA SER A 79 -4.88 -0.92 19.85
C SER A 79 -5.43 -2.10 20.63
N HIS A 80 -5.35 -1.99 21.95
CA HIS A 80 -5.87 -2.96 22.90
C HIS A 80 -6.70 -2.23 23.95
N GLU A 81 -7.94 -2.67 24.11
CA GLU A 81 -8.94 -2.15 25.04
C GLU A 81 -9.28 -3.20 26.08
N GLU A 82 -9.30 -2.79 27.35
CA GLU A 82 -9.71 -3.65 28.46
C GLU A 82 -10.83 -3.01 29.28
N HIS A 83 -11.61 -3.89 29.91
CA HIS A 83 -12.63 -3.54 30.89
C HIS A 83 -13.73 -2.64 30.32
N GLY A 84 -14.13 -2.86 29.06
CA GLY A 84 -15.10 -2.02 28.37
C GLY A 84 -14.59 -0.60 28.11
N GLY A 85 -13.32 -0.47 27.72
CA GLY A 85 -12.70 0.80 27.32
C GLY A 85 -12.10 1.62 28.46
N LYS A 86 -11.94 1.07 29.67
CA LYS A 86 -11.31 1.79 30.80
C LYS A 86 -9.80 1.85 30.69
N HIS A 87 -9.20 0.83 30.08
CA HIS A 87 -7.78 0.84 29.74
C HIS A 87 -7.66 0.73 28.24
N TRP A 88 -6.97 1.71 27.64
CA TRP A 88 -6.74 1.80 26.21
C TRP A 88 -5.26 1.99 25.98
N THR A 89 -4.67 1.12 25.19
CA THR A 89 -3.32 1.33 24.66
C THR A 89 -3.39 1.35 23.14
N SER A 90 -2.62 2.24 22.52
CA SER A 90 -2.48 2.27 21.07
C SER A 90 -1.04 2.60 20.69
N SER A 91 -0.56 1.98 19.63
CA SER A 91 0.76 2.23 19.07
C SER A 91 0.69 2.31 17.56
N ASN A 92 1.57 3.14 16.98
CA ASN A 92 1.72 3.29 15.54
C ASN A 92 3.08 2.73 15.12
N SER A 93 3.10 2.01 14.01
CA SER A 93 4.32 1.45 13.43
C SER A 93 4.31 1.63 11.90
N PRO A 94 5.43 2.02 11.28
CA PRO A 94 5.51 2.09 9.83
C PRO A 94 5.40 0.69 9.22
N CYS A 95 4.73 0.57 8.08
CA CYS A 95 4.62 -0.67 7.33
C CYS A 95 5.61 -0.68 6.15
N ALA A 96 6.08 -1.87 5.77
CA ALA A 96 6.78 -2.03 4.51
C ALA A 96 5.79 -1.79 3.36
N ILE A 97 6.14 -0.88 2.47
CA ILE A 97 5.31 -0.42 1.37
C ILE A 97 6.15 -0.29 0.10
N SER A 98 5.58 -0.71 -1.02
CA SER A 98 6.25 -0.68 -2.32
C SER A 98 5.28 -0.24 -3.41
N PHE A 99 5.77 0.59 -4.33
CA PHE A 99 5.05 0.94 -5.54
C PHE A 99 5.43 -0.01 -6.67
N LEU A 100 4.43 -0.57 -7.36
CA LEU A 100 4.58 -1.47 -8.49
C LEU A 100 4.22 -0.71 -9.78
N PRO A 101 5.20 -0.07 -10.46
CA PRO A 101 4.92 0.81 -11.60
C PRO A 101 4.25 0.07 -12.78
N ASN A 102 4.66 -1.17 -13.04
CA ASN A 102 4.18 -1.96 -14.18
C ASN A 102 2.66 -2.18 -14.19
N ILE A 103 2.05 -2.23 -12.99
CA ILE A 103 0.60 -2.46 -12.80
C ILE A 103 -0.06 -1.29 -12.05
N SER A 104 0.65 -0.17 -11.92
CA SER A 104 0.20 1.05 -11.23
C SER A 104 -0.51 0.76 -9.91
N SER A 105 0.15 0.02 -9.01
CA SER A 105 -0.45 -0.43 -7.75
C SER A 105 0.51 -0.32 -6.59
N VAL A 106 -0.03 -0.18 -5.38
CA VAL A 106 0.70 -0.14 -4.12
C VAL A 106 0.53 -1.47 -3.41
N ARG A 107 1.63 -2.06 -2.96
CA ARG A 107 1.66 -3.23 -2.10
C ARG A 107 2.06 -2.81 -0.69
N VAL A 108 1.31 -3.24 0.31
CA VAL A 108 1.61 -3.02 1.73
C VAL A 108 1.71 -4.36 2.42
N VAL A 109 2.79 -4.58 3.17
CA VAL A 109 2.98 -5.80 3.95
C VAL A 109 2.50 -5.53 5.37
N ALA A 110 1.20 -5.76 5.60
CA ALA A 110 0.57 -5.63 6.91
C ALA A 110 -0.70 -6.48 7.01
N ASN A 111 -1.03 -6.91 8.23
CA ASN A 111 -2.27 -7.61 8.55
C ASN A 111 -3.21 -6.68 9.33
N VAL A 112 -4.48 -6.66 8.92
CA VAL A 112 -5.58 -5.93 9.54
C VAL A 112 -6.46 -6.96 10.25
N PHE A 113 -6.75 -6.74 11.53
CA PHE A 113 -7.59 -7.65 12.29
C PHE A 113 -8.38 -6.95 13.37
N MET A 114 -9.44 -7.59 13.84
CA MET A 114 -10.18 -7.18 15.03
C MET A 114 -10.71 -8.41 15.74
N ASN A 115 -10.43 -8.53 17.02
CA ASN A 115 -10.91 -9.59 17.89
C ASN A 115 -11.56 -8.96 19.12
N GLU A 116 -12.79 -9.36 19.43
CA GLU A 116 -13.45 -9.01 20.69
C GLU A 116 -13.77 -10.27 21.47
N TRP A 117 -13.53 -10.25 22.79
CA TRP A 117 -13.85 -11.37 23.65
C TRP A 117 -14.21 -10.92 25.07
N ASP A 118 -14.91 -11.81 25.78
CA ASP A 118 -15.17 -11.64 27.21
C ASP A 118 -14.19 -12.49 28.01
N SER A 119 -13.46 -11.86 28.91
CA SER A 119 -12.71 -12.58 29.94
C SER A 119 -13.59 -12.79 31.17
N VAL A 120 -13.65 -14.04 31.65
CA VAL A 120 -14.32 -14.41 32.91
C VAL A 120 -13.23 -14.86 33.86
N GLY A 121 -13.12 -14.24 35.04
CA GLY A 121 -12.19 -14.72 36.06
C GLY A 121 -12.57 -16.13 36.49
N THR A 122 -11.63 -17.08 36.44
CA THR A 122 -11.83 -18.42 37.00
C THR A 122 -11.84 -18.34 38.53
N SER A 123 -12.99 -18.54 39.17
CA SER A 123 -13.03 -18.88 40.59
C SER A 123 -12.72 -20.37 40.72
N HIS A 124 -11.47 -20.72 41.03
CA HIS A 124 -11.25 -22.00 41.69
C HIS A 124 -11.51 -21.82 43.20
N TRP A 125 -12.11 -22.85 43.78
CA TRP A 125 -12.08 -23.29 45.18
C TRP A 125 -13.00 -22.70 46.27
N ASP A 126 -13.66 -21.54 46.17
CA ASP A 126 -14.61 -21.12 47.22
C ASP A 126 -15.87 -20.43 46.72
N SER A 127 -17.04 -20.97 47.10
CA SER A 127 -18.38 -20.45 46.80
C SER A 127 -18.71 -19.08 47.46
N TRP A 128 -17.75 -18.50 48.19
CA TRP A 128 -17.86 -17.22 48.88
C TRP A 128 -17.08 -16.08 48.21
N ILE A 129 -16.31 -16.37 47.15
CA ILE A 129 -15.56 -15.35 46.41
C ILE A 129 -16.49 -14.69 45.38
N PRO A 130 -16.62 -13.35 45.37
CA PRO A 130 -17.43 -12.65 44.37
C PRO A 130 -17.01 -13.06 42.97
N ARG A 131 -17.97 -13.49 42.14
CA ARG A 131 -17.71 -13.75 40.71
C ARG A 131 -17.08 -12.51 40.11
N VAL A 132 -15.86 -12.64 39.60
CA VAL A 132 -15.18 -11.54 38.90
C VAL A 132 -16.12 -11.11 37.76
N PRO A 133 -16.42 -9.81 37.62
CA PRO A 133 -17.29 -9.34 36.54
C PRO A 133 -16.74 -9.78 35.18
N LYS A 134 -17.64 -10.09 34.24
CA LYS A 134 -17.24 -10.27 32.84
C LYS A 134 -16.60 -8.98 32.34
N LEU A 135 -15.38 -9.08 31.83
CA LEU A 135 -14.64 -7.94 31.30
C LEU A 135 -14.51 -8.11 29.80
N HIS A 136 -15.12 -7.18 29.06
CA HIS A 136 -15.02 -7.10 27.61
C HIS A 136 -13.64 -6.56 27.21
N GLN A 137 -13.00 -7.22 26.26
CA GLN A 137 -11.71 -6.88 25.70
C GLN A 137 -11.82 -6.78 24.18
N VAL A 138 -11.09 -5.82 23.60
CA VAL A 138 -11.01 -5.60 22.14
C VAL A 138 -9.56 -5.41 21.75
N GLU A 139 -9.09 -6.21 20.81
CA GLU A 139 -7.78 -6.04 20.19
C GLU A 139 -7.97 -5.84 18.69
N LYS A 140 -7.37 -4.79 18.14
CA LYS A 140 -7.45 -4.52 16.70
C LYS A 140 -6.17 -3.95 16.13
N ALA A 141 -5.97 -4.21 14.85
CA ALA A 141 -4.95 -3.60 14.03
C ALA A 141 -5.57 -3.02 12.76
N GLU A 142 -5.37 -1.73 12.55
CA GLU A 142 -5.83 -0.98 11.39
C GLU A 142 -4.62 -0.50 10.59
N VAL A 143 -4.76 -0.37 9.27
CA VAL A 143 -3.66 0.08 8.40
C VAL A 143 -4.12 1.27 7.57
N SER A 144 -3.39 2.38 7.70
CA SER A 144 -3.56 3.53 6.82
C SER A 144 -2.47 3.53 5.74
N VAL A 145 -2.87 3.86 4.51
CA VAL A 145 -2.01 3.95 3.34
C VAL A 145 -2.23 5.30 2.70
N THR A 146 -1.17 6.10 2.60
CA THR A 146 -1.21 7.42 1.99
C THR A 146 -0.47 7.39 0.67
N ILE A 147 -1.13 7.85 -0.38
CA ILE A 147 -0.58 8.00 -1.73
C ILE A 147 -0.26 9.48 -1.99
N PRO A 148 0.53 9.81 -3.03
CA PRO A 148 0.86 11.20 -3.31
C PRO A 148 -0.37 12.00 -3.75
N PRO A 149 -0.39 13.33 -3.54
CA PRO A 149 -1.58 14.17 -3.77
C PRO A 149 -2.05 14.28 -5.23
N ASP A 150 -1.23 13.91 -6.20
CA ASP A 150 -1.56 13.87 -7.62
C ASP A 150 -2.04 12.49 -8.09
N TRP A 151 -2.33 11.58 -7.14
CA TRP A 151 -2.79 10.22 -7.40
C TRP A 151 -4.15 9.97 -6.78
N THR A 152 -4.87 9.02 -7.37
CA THR A 152 -6.18 8.57 -6.92
C THR A 152 -6.18 7.06 -6.72
N PHE A 153 -6.98 6.60 -5.78
CA PHE A 153 -7.23 5.18 -5.58
C PHE A 153 -8.17 4.65 -6.68
N GLY A 154 -7.85 3.46 -7.21
CA GLY A 154 -8.74 2.71 -8.08
C GLY A 154 -9.73 1.85 -7.28
N ASN A 155 -10.33 0.86 -7.95
CA ASN A 155 -11.24 -0.07 -7.28
C ASN A 155 -10.48 -1.03 -6.35
N ILE A 156 -10.93 -1.17 -5.11
CA ILE A 156 -10.27 -1.96 -4.08
C ILE A 156 -11.18 -3.11 -3.67
N ILE A 157 -10.72 -4.34 -3.88
CA ILE A 157 -11.43 -5.54 -3.45
C ILE A 157 -10.87 -5.94 -2.09
N TRP A 158 -11.67 -5.79 -1.04
CA TRP A 158 -11.29 -6.06 0.34
C TRP A 158 -12.40 -6.81 1.09
N GLY A 159 -12.03 -7.79 1.91
CA GLY A 159 -12.98 -8.57 2.71
C GLY A 159 -13.44 -7.89 4.01
N GLY A 160 -12.64 -6.95 4.52
CA GLY A 160 -12.99 -6.10 5.65
C GLY A 160 -13.63 -4.78 5.21
N TRP A 161 -13.48 -3.74 6.04
CA TRP A 161 -13.95 -2.40 5.69
C TRP A 161 -12.79 -1.50 5.29
N HIS A 162 -13.08 -0.50 4.46
CA HIS A 162 -12.13 0.55 4.16
C HIS A 162 -12.84 1.89 3.98
N SER A 163 -12.12 2.96 4.24
CA SER A 163 -12.59 4.34 4.06
C SER A 163 -11.49 5.22 3.50
N THR A 164 -11.85 6.14 2.62
CA THR A 164 -10.91 7.07 2.00
C THR A 164 -11.14 8.47 2.54
N SER A 165 -10.07 9.14 2.98
CA SER A 165 -10.07 10.53 3.39
C SER A 165 -8.91 11.25 2.70
N GLY A 166 -9.24 12.06 1.68
CA GLY A 166 -8.23 12.67 0.81
C GLY A 166 -7.38 11.61 0.10
N HIS A 167 -6.07 11.67 0.32
CA HIS A 167 -5.10 10.73 -0.27
C HIS A 167 -4.71 9.59 0.68
N THR A 168 -5.46 9.42 1.76
CA THR A 168 -5.23 8.36 2.75
C THR A 168 -6.40 7.39 2.75
N LEU A 169 -6.09 6.11 2.60
CA LEU A 169 -7.00 4.99 2.69
C LEU A 169 -6.77 4.26 4.01
N LEU A 170 -7.83 4.05 4.78
CA LEU A 170 -7.80 3.29 6.03
C LEU A 170 -8.47 1.95 5.83
N PHE A 171 -7.78 0.87 6.16
CA PHE A 171 -8.31 -0.48 6.24
C PHE A 171 -8.61 -0.86 7.68
N THR A 172 -9.82 -1.37 7.90
CA THR A 172 -10.28 -1.89 9.19
C THR A 172 -10.89 -3.27 9.02
N ALA A 173 -11.00 -3.99 10.14
CA ALA A 173 -11.55 -5.33 10.21
C ALA A 173 -12.86 -5.33 11.01
N MET A 174 -13.76 -6.25 10.67
CA MET A 174 -14.89 -6.61 11.51
C MET A 174 -14.42 -7.58 12.61
N ASN A 175 -15.17 -7.69 13.71
CA ASN A 175 -14.86 -8.66 14.77
C ASN A 175 -14.75 -10.10 14.20
N GLY A 176 -13.65 -10.79 14.51
CA GLY A 176 -13.32 -12.13 14.04
C GLY A 176 -12.68 -12.18 12.65
N PHE A 177 -12.51 -11.03 11.98
CA PHE A 177 -11.83 -10.94 10.70
C PHE A 177 -10.33 -10.67 10.88
N SER A 178 -9.50 -11.37 10.10
CA SER A 178 -8.09 -11.06 9.91
C SER A 178 -7.72 -11.26 8.46
N GLY A 179 -6.99 -10.32 7.88
CA GLY A 179 -6.54 -10.41 6.50
C GLY A 179 -5.40 -9.46 6.16
N GLU A 180 -4.62 -9.83 5.15
CA GLU A 180 -3.57 -8.97 4.60
C GLU A 180 -4.16 -7.81 3.80
N VAL A 181 -3.53 -6.63 3.88
CA VAL A 181 -3.92 -5.49 3.05
C VAL A 181 -3.85 -5.90 1.57
N PRO A 182 -4.94 -5.73 0.79
CA PRO A 182 -4.97 -6.14 -0.60
C PRO A 182 -4.05 -5.23 -1.43
N LEU A 183 -3.77 -5.64 -2.65
CA LEU A 183 -3.12 -4.75 -3.61
C LEU A 183 -4.03 -3.54 -3.87
N ILE A 184 -3.45 -2.34 -3.86
CA ILE A 184 -4.19 -1.08 -3.98
C ILE A 184 -3.89 -0.46 -5.35
N PRO A 185 -4.81 -0.55 -6.32
CA PRO A 185 -4.63 0.14 -7.59
C PRO A 185 -4.61 1.65 -7.38
N ILE A 186 -3.69 2.35 -8.03
CA ILE A 186 -3.62 3.80 -8.01
C ILE A 186 -3.42 4.34 -9.42
N SER A 187 -3.90 5.55 -9.68
CA SER A 187 -3.70 6.21 -10.98
C SER A 187 -3.41 7.68 -10.80
N LYS A 188 -2.54 8.22 -11.65
CA LYS A 188 -2.21 9.64 -11.64
C LYS A 188 -3.35 10.44 -12.28
N THR A 189 -3.84 11.47 -11.60
CA THR A 189 -4.83 12.39 -12.16
C THR A 189 -4.17 13.29 -13.20
N THR A 190 -4.81 13.42 -14.37
CA THR A 190 -4.45 14.35 -15.45
C THR A 190 -4.65 15.80 -15.06
#